data_AF-A0A7E4VV77-F1
#
_entry.id   AF-A0A7E4VV77-F1
#
_cell.length_a   1.000
_cell.length_b   1.000
_cell.length_c   1.000
_cell.angle_alpha   90.00
_cell.angle_beta   90.00
_cell.angle_gamma   90.00
#
_symmetry.space_group_name_H-M   'P 1'
#
loop_
_entity.id
_entity.type
_entity.pdbx_description
1 polymer ?
#
loop_
_entity_poly.entity_id
_entity_poly.type
_entity_poly.pdbx_seq_one_letter_code
_entity_poly.pdbx_strand_id
1 'polypeptide(L)'
;MPMATDTERLIEQISSLYLNEKLSDVTIIIEGVELPAHSLILAQRCEYFQIMFDSGMIESTSKRIKILETSVEEFKTVLKWVYTGCIHFTSLDNAFKLLRLAHMYQIKELIYEAVKYIWVGLENCI
;
A
#
# COMPACT_ATOMS: atom_id res chain seq x y z
N MET A 1 -26.28 -0.66 -20.78
CA MET A 1 -25.06 -0.88 -19.95
C MET A 1 -25.33 -0.25 -18.60
N PRO A 2 -25.16 -0.94 -17.47
CA PRO A 2 -25.31 -0.26 -16.18
C PRO A 2 -24.21 0.80 -16.08
N MET A 3 -24.58 2.02 -15.69
CA MET A 3 -23.59 3.04 -15.36
C MET A 3 -22.91 2.62 -14.07
N ALA A 4 -21.58 2.74 -14.01
CA ALA A 4 -20.83 2.51 -12.79
C ALA A 4 -21.43 3.34 -11.65
N THR A 5 -21.57 2.74 -10.47
CA THR A 5 -22.10 3.45 -9.29
C THR A 5 -21.13 4.57 -8.89
N ASP A 6 -21.62 5.61 -8.20
CA ASP A 6 -20.77 6.73 -7.78
C ASP A 6 -19.55 6.28 -6.95
N THR A 7 -19.70 5.18 -6.20
CA THR A 7 -18.60 4.56 -5.44
C THR A 7 -17.55 3.91 -6.34
N GLU A 8 -17.95 3.15 -7.36
CA GLU A 8 -17.02 2.55 -8.33
C GLU A 8 -16.21 3.62 -9.04
N ARG A 9 -16.87 4.70 -9.46
CA ARG A 9 -16.20 5.84 -10.10
C ARG A 9 -15.19 6.51 -9.16
N LEU A 10 -15.53 6.67 -7.88
CA LEU A 10 -14.62 7.23 -6.89
C LEU A 10 -13.38 6.33 -6.69
N ILE A 11 -13.58 5.01 -6.63
CA ILE A 11 -12.47 4.05 -6.51
C ILE A 11 -11.54 4.15 -7.72
N GLU A 12 -12.08 4.22 -8.94
CA GLU A 12 -11.27 4.41 -10.16
C GLU A 12 -10.48 5.72 -10.13
N GLN A 13 -11.12 6.81 -9.70
CA GLN A 13 -10.47 8.12 -9.59
C GLN A 13 -9.33 8.11 -8.57
N ILE A 14 -9.54 7.55 -7.38
CA ILE A 14 -8.48 7.42 -6.36
C ILE A 14 -7.38 6.46 -6.84
N SER A 15 -7.75 5.34 -7.44
CA SER A 15 -6.80 4.36 -7.99
C SER A 15 -5.88 4.98 -9.05
N SER A 16 -6.40 5.91 -9.87
CA SER A 16 -5.64 6.62 -10.89
C SER A 16 -4.55 7.56 -10.34
N LEU A 17 -4.57 7.83 -9.03
CA LEU A 17 -3.54 8.61 -8.34
C LEU A 17 -2.30 7.78 -7.98
N TYR A 18 -2.34 6.44 -8.17
CA TYR A 18 -1.17 5.58 -7.95
C TYR A 18 0.03 6.03 -8.80
N LEU A 19 1.13 6.40 -8.13
CA LEU A 19 2.35 6.97 -8.73
C LEU A 19 2.11 8.21 -9.61
N ASN A 20 1.01 8.92 -9.39
CA ASN A 20 0.69 10.15 -10.08
C ASN A 20 1.28 11.35 -9.35
N GLU A 21 2.07 12.17 -10.04
CA GLU A 21 2.68 13.37 -9.45
C GLU A 21 1.67 14.46 -9.10
N LYS A 22 0.48 14.46 -9.75
CA LYS A 22 -0.55 15.46 -9.53
C LYS A 22 -1.05 15.40 -8.08
N LEU A 23 -0.85 16.49 -7.33
CA LEU A 23 -1.21 16.63 -5.91
C LEU A 23 -0.39 15.74 -4.96
N SER A 24 0.66 15.06 -5.44
CA SER A 24 1.60 14.38 -4.56
C SER A 24 2.36 15.40 -3.71
N ASP A 25 2.35 15.20 -2.40
CA ASP A 25 2.99 16.04 -1.40
C ASP A 25 4.12 15.31 -0.65
N VAL A 26 4.34 14.03 -0.97
CA VAL A 26 5.42 13.21 -0.45
C VAL A 26 6.12 12.41 -1.56
N THR A 27 7.41 12.17 -1.37
CA THR A 27 8.24 11.33 -2.24
C THR A 27 8.87 10.23 -1.41
N ILE A 28 8.56 8.98 -1.74
CA ILE A 28 9.17 7.82 -1.11
C ILE A 28 10.44 7.45 -1.87
N ILE A 29 11.55 7.29 -1.16
CA ILE A 29 12.86 6.98 -1.73
C ILE A 29 13.26 5.59 -1.29
N ILE A 30 13.44 4.68 -2.26
CA ILE A 30 13.79 3.28 -2.04
C ILE A 30 14.87 2.92 -3.05
N GLU A 31 16.03 2.45 -2.57
CA GLU A 31 17.14 2.07 -3.46
C GLU A 31 17.55 3.18 -4.46
N GLY A 32 17.34 4.45 -4.08
CA GLY A 32 17.59 5.62 -4.92
C GLY A 32 16.48 5.94 -5.94
N VAL A 33 15.46 5.10 -6.06
CA VAL A 33 14.27 5.36 -6.87
C VAL A 33 13.30 6.24 -6.10
N GLU A 34 12.78 7.28 -6.76
CA GLU A 34 11.80 8.20 -6.21
C GLU A 34 10.39 7.83 -6.68
N LEU A 35 9.47 7.70 -5.72
CA LEU A 35 8.08 7.35 -5.97
C LEU A 35 7.18 8.47 -5.43
N PRO A 36 6.45 9.21 -6.29
CA PRO A 36 5.50 10.22 -5.84
C PRO A 36 4.30 9.55 -5.16
N ALA A 37 3.83 10.13 -4.07
CA ALA A 37 2.66 9.67 -3.34
C ALA A 37 1.95 10.81 -2.59
N HIS A 38 0.80 10.48 -2.01
CA HIS A 38 -0.08 11.40 -1.32
C HIS A 38 -0.12 11.03 0.18
N SER A 39 0.33 11.93 1.05
CA SER A 39 0.38 11.72 2.50
C SER A 39 -0.98 11.33 3.06
N LEU A 40 -2.06 11.98 2.60
CA LEU A 40 -3.43 11.72 3.04
C LEU A 40 -3.84 10.27 2.78
N ILE A 41 -3.59 9.76 1.58
CA ILE A 41 -3.97 8.39 1.21
C ILE A 41 -3.13 7.38 2.00
N LEU A 42 -1.83 7.62 2.11
CA LEU A 42 -0.93 6.79 2.92
C LEU A 42 -1.37 6.75 4.39
N ALA A 43 -1.60 7.91 5.02
CA ALA A 43 -1.99 8.01 6.42
C ALA A 43 -3.32 7.30 6.72
N GLN A 44 -4.30 7.38 5.80
CA GLN A 44 -5.62 6.77 6.01
C GLN A 44 -5.63 5.25 5.81
N ARG A 45 -4.64 4.70 5.09
CA ARG A 45 -4.64 3.30 4.65
C ARG A 45 -3.47 2.49 5.23
N CYS A 46 -2.54 3.14 5.93
CA CYS A 46 -1.31 2.55 6.43
C CYS A 46 -0.91 3.21 7.76
N GLU A 47 -1.09 2.48 8.86
CA GLU A 47 -0.87 2.95 10.23
C GLU A 47 0.60 3.35 10.46
N TYR A 48 1.56 2.68 9.81
CA TYR A 48 2.97 3.09 9.81
C TYR A 48 3.16 4.53 9.35
N PHE A 49 2.55 4.90 8.21
CA PHE A 49 2.63 6.26 7.68
C PHE A 49 1.80 7.24 8.50
N GLN A 50 0.63 6.82 9.01
CA GLN A 50 -0.18 7.64 9.91
C GLN A 50 0.65 8.11 11.11
N ILE A 51 1.26 7.17 11.84
CA ILE A 51 2.09 7.46 13.02
C ILE A 51 3.27 8.36 12.62
N MET A 52 3.93 8.08 11.50
CA MET A 52 5.03 8.90 11.01
C MET A 52 4.59 10.34 10.74
N PHE A 53 3.45 10.54 10.08
CA PHE A 53 2.95 11.88 9.76
C PHE A 53 2.41 12.64 10.98
N ASP A 54 1.75 11.95 11.90
CA ASP A 54 1.17 12.54 13.11
C ASP A 54 2.26 12.94 14.13
N SER A 55 3.38 12.22 14.16
CA SER A 55 4.49 12.48 15.08
C SER A 55 5.20 13.82 14.88
N GLY A 56 4.92 14.53 13.78
CA GLY A 56 5.61 15.76 13.42
C GLY A 56 7.10 15.55 13.07
N MET A 57 7.58 14.31 12.99
CA MET A 57 8.97 13.96 12.67
C MET A 57 9.37 14.24 11.20
N ILE A 58 8.52 14.93 10.43
CA ILE A 58 8.80 15.24 9.03
C ILE A 58 8.72 16.75 8.80
N GLU A 59 9.89 17.36 8.69
CA GLU A 59 10.08 18.78 8.40
C GLU A 59 9.95 19.05 6.88
N SER A 60 9.30 20.15 6.49
CA SER A 60 9.22 20.76 5.13
C SER A 60 8.01 20.47 4.21
N THR A 61 7.87 21.33 3.20
CA THR A 61 6.81 21.45 2.17
C THR A 61 6.89 20.43 1.02
N SER A 62 7.93 19.59 0.96
CA SER A 62 7.99 18.40 0.10
C SER A 62 8.70 17.28 0.86
N LYS A 63 7.91 16.38 1.43
CA LYS A 63 8.39 15.36 2.37
C LYS A 63 9.08 14.23 1.62
N ARG A 64 10.39 14.06 1.83
CA ARG A 64 11.17 12.93 1.27
C ARG A 64 11.36 11.86 2.34
N ILE A 65 10.75 10.70 2.15
CA ILE A 65 10.77 9.60 3.13
C ILE A 65 11.63 8.48 2.58
N LYS A 66 12.72 8.15 3.26
CA LYS A 66 13.59 7.04 2.88
C LYS A 66 13.13 5.74 3.53
N ILE A 67 12.95 4.69 2.74
CA ILE A 67 12.67 3.33 3.23
C ILE A 67 13.86 2.45 2.87
N LEU A 68 14.35 1.70 3.86
CA LEU A 68 15.56 0.86 3.73
C LEU A 68 15.27 -0.65 3.76
N GLU A 69 14.15 -1.06 4.33
CA GLU A 69 13.87 -2.45 4.69
C GLU A 69 13.05 -3.22 3.64
N THR A 70 12.80 -2.59 2.48
CA THR A 70 11.89 -3.10 1.44
C THR A 70 12.45 -2.73 0.07
N SER A 71 12.32 -3.63 -0.92
CA SER A 71 12.70 -3.32 -2.30
C SER A 71 11.67 -2.41 -2.99
N VAL A 72 12.05 -1.80 -4.11
CA VAL A 72 11.11 -0.95 -4.90
C VAL A 72 9.85 -1.72 -5.30
N GLU A 73 9.97 -2.98 -5.72
CA GLU A 73 8.87 -3.83 -6.20
C GLU A 73 7.93 -4.24 -5.06
N GLU A 74 8.51 -4.62 -3.92
CA GLU A 74 7.75 -4.95 -2.73
C GLU A 74 6.93 -3.74 -2.27
N PHE A 75 7.54 -2.56 -2.21
CA PHE A 75 6.83 -1.34 -1.83
C PHE A 75 5.77 -0.93 -2.84
N LYS A 76 6.04 -1.03 -4.15
CA LYS A 76 5.04 -0.77 -5.19
C LYS A 76 3.83 -1.68 -5.04
N THR A 77 4.02 -2.93 -4.60
CA THR A 77 2.93 -3.86 -4.35
C THR A 77 2.03 -3.37 -3.21
N VAL A 78 2.62 -2.97 -2.08
CA VAL A 78 1.89 -2.39 -0.95
C VAL A 78 1.22 -1.07 -1.33
N LEU A 79 1.96 -0.19 -2.00
CA LEU A 79 1.47 1.10 -2.45
C LEU A 79 0.27 0.92 -3.39
N LYS A 80 0.34 -0.02 -4.34
CA LYS A 80 -0.80 -0.30 -5.22
C LYS A 80 -2.04 -0.74 -4.43
N TRP A 81 -1.88 -1.59 -3.42
CA TRP A 81 -2.99 -1.97 -2.54
C TRP A 81 -3.55 -0.78 -1.75
N VAL A 82 -2.69 0.14 -1.29
CA VAL A 82 -3.12 1.36 -0.59
C VAL A 82 -4.08 2.20 -1.44
N TYR A 83 -3.79 2.37 -2.74
CA TYR A 83 -4.61 3.18 -3.65
C TYR A 83 -5.81 2.43 -4.23
N THR A 84 -5.70 1.12 -4.44
CA THR A 84 -6.72 0.36 -5.19
C THR A 84 -7.56 -0.56 -4.32
N GLY A 85 -7.10 -0.91 -3.12
CA GLY A 85 -7.68 -1.96 -2.28
C GLY A 85 -7.52 -3.38 -2.85
N CYS A 86 -6.89 -3.53 -4.01
CA CYS A 86 -6.78 -4.80 -4.71
C CYS A 86 -5.40 -5.42 -4.49
N ILE A 87 -5.38 -6.69 -4.10
CA ILE A 87 -4.18 -7.52 -4.12
C ILE A 87 -4.45 -8.85 -4.81
N HIS A 88 -3.42 -9.40 -5.44
CA HIS A 88 -3.51 -10.69 -6.11
C HIS A 88 -2.47 -11.64 -5.53
N PHE A 89 -2.94 -12.63 -4.78
CA PHE A 89 -2.12 -13.71 -4.25
C PHE A 89 -1.89 -14.76 -5.33
N THR A 90 -0.64 -14.97 -5.72
CA THR A 90 -0.27 -15.91 -6.79
C THR A 90 0.20 -17.27 -6.28
N SER A 91 0.64 -17.35 -5.03
CA SER A 91 1.13 -18.57 -4.37
C SER A 91 1.17 -18.38 -2.86
N LEU A 92 1.37 -19.47 -2.11
CA LEU A 92 1.59 -19.40 -0.66
C LEU A 92 2.85 -18.58 -0.31
N ASP A 93 3.95 -18.74 -1.05
CA ASP A 93 5.17 -17.95 -0.86
C ASP A 93 4.92 -16.44 -1.06
N ASN A 94 4.17 -16.09 -2.11
CA ASN A 94 3.76 -14.71 -2.33
C ASN A 94 2.86 -14.19 -1.19
N ALA A 95 1.94 -15.01 -0.68
CA ALA A 95 1.10 -14.64 0.45
C ALA A 95 1.91 -14.41 1.74
N PHE A 96 2.91 -15.24 2.03
CA PHE A 96 3.81 -15.01 3.17
C PHE A 96 4.65 -13.73 3.02
N LYS A 97 5.14 -13.44 1.81
CA LYS A 97 5.83 -12.17 1.52
C LYS A 97 4.92 -10.97 1.75
N LEU A 98 3.68 -11.04 1.26
CA LEU A 98 2.69 -9.99 1.45
C LEU A 98 2.29 -9.83 2.92
N LEU A 99 2.17 -10.93 3.66
CA LEU A 99 1.92 -10.90 5.11
C LEU A 99 3.06 -10.18 5.85
N ARG A 100 4.33 -10.46 5.50
CA ARG A 100 5.50 -9.76 6.06
C ARG A 100 5.40 -8.25 5.82
N LEU A 101 5.11 -7.84 4.59
CA LEU A 101 4.97 -6.43 4.22
C LEU A 101 3.78 -5.78 4.94
N ALA A 102 2.64 -6.47 5.02
CA ALA A 102 1.45 -5.97 5.70
C ALA A 102 1.71 -5.71 7.19
N HIS A 103 2.49 -6.57 7.85
CA HIS A 103 2.93 -6.33 9.22
C HIS A 103 3.90 -5.15 9.33
N MET A 104 4.91 -5.05 8.45
CA MET A 104 5.87 -3.96 8.44
C MET A 104 5.19 -2.59 8.29
N TYR A 105 4.19 -2.50 7.42
CA TYR A 105 3.41 -1.28 7.17
C TYR A 105 2.16 -1.15 8.06
N GLN A 106 1.92 -2.09 8.97
CA GLN A 106 0.79 -2.08 9.90
C GLN A 106 -0.57 -1.95 9.20
N ILE A 107 -0.80 -2.76 8.16
CA ILE A 107 -2.03 -2.78 7.35
C ILE A 107 -2.89 -3.98 7.77
N LYS A 108 -3.86 -3.75 8.66
CA LYS A 108 -4.67 -4.80 9.32
C LYS A 108 -5.50 -5.61 8.32
N GLU A 109 -6.10 -4.95 7.35
CA GLU A 109 -6.93 -5.59 6.32
C GLU A 109 -6.10 -6.53 5.46
N LEU A 110 -4.90 -6.09 5.07
CA LEU A 110 -4.01 -6.92 4.25
C LEU A 110 -3.41 -8.09 5.05
N ILE A 111 -3.13 -7.92 6.35
CA ILE A 111 -2.76 -9.02 7.25
C ILE A 111 -3.88 -10.08 7.24
N TYR A 112 -5.14 -9.66 7.44
CA TYR A 112 -6.28 -10.56 7.46
C TYR A 112 -6.45 -11.31 6.13
N GLU A 113 -6.38 -10.61 5.00
CA GLU A 113 -6.47 -11.21 3.66
C GLU A 113 -5.37 -12.25 3.41
N ALA A 114 -4.13 -11.93 3.77
CA ALA A 114 -2.99 -12.83 3.59
C ALA A 114 -3.10 -14.07 4.49
N VAL A 115 -3.44 -13.91 5.78
CA VAL A 115 -3.65 -15.03 6.71
C VAL A 115 -4.78 -15.93 6.22
N LYS A 116 -5.90 -15.36 5.77
CA LYS A 116 -7.02 -16.13 5.22
C LYS A 116 -6.61 -16.95 4.00
N TYR A 117 -5.86 -16.36 3.07
CA TYR A 117 -5.36 -17.06 1.89
C TYR A 117 -4.42 -18.22 2.27
N ILE A 118 -3.49 -17.96 3.20
CA ILE A 118 -2.55 -18.98 3.70
C ILE A 118 -3.29 -20.13 4.37
N TRP A 119 -4.25 -19.83 5.25
CA TRP A 119 -5.05 -20.85 5.94
C TRP A 119 -5.75 -21.78 4.96
N VAL A 120 -6.50 -21.21 4.00
CA VAL A 120 -7.21 -21.99 2.97
C VAL A 120 -6.24 -22.80 2.12
N GLY A 121 -5.09 -22.24 1.75
CA GLY A 121 -4.07 -22.95 0.98
C GLY A 121 -3.49 -24.16 1.73
N LEU A 122 -3.29 -24.05 3.05
CA LEU A 122 -2.78 -25.15 3.88
C LEU A 122 -3.82 -26.25 4.13
N GLU A 123 -5.10 -25.90 4.32
CA GLU A 123 -6.18 -26.90 4.43
C GLU A 123 -6.28 -27.75 3.16
N ASN A 124 -6.08 -27.17 1.98
CA ASN A 124 -6.10 -27.89 0.71
C ASN A 124 -4.85 -28.78 0.48
N CYS A 125 -3.85 -28.73 1.36
CA CYS A 125 -2.68 -29.60 1.31
C CYS A 125 -2.82 -30.87 2.16
N ILE A 126 -3.88 -31.00 2.96
CA ILE A 126 -4.17 -32.14 3.84
C ILE A 126 -5.28 -32.99 3.23
#